data_AF-A0A7C3ZTK7-F1
#
_entry.id   AF-A0A7C3ZTK7-F1
#
_cell.length_a   1.000
_cell.length_b   1.000
_cell.length_c   1.000
_cell.angle_alpha   90.00
_cell.angle_beta   90.00
_cell.angle_gamma   90.00
#
_symmetry.space_group_name_H-M   'P 1'
#
loop_
_entity.id
_entity.type
_entity.pdbx_description
1 polymer ?
#
loop_
_entity_poly.entity_id
_entity_poly.type
_entity_poly.pdbx_seq_one_letter_code
_entity_poly.pdbx_strand_id
1 'polypeptide(L)'
;MLTPAPRPLVIQISHCGIYYDKVTLGLAHGKNADVFILRTDRLPEYADGEALNCIDDLVTAGGLQPKDFMPRAWSAARWKGHQYAIPLDCHPICRVAGYLNEGAQSFSGTSHK
;
A
#
# COMPACT_ATOMS: atom_id res chain seq x y z
N MET A 1 -30.64 -19.11 -13.56
CA MET A 1 -30.09 -18.26 -12.48
C MET A 1 -29.74 -16.92 -13.11
N LEU A 2 -30.38 -15.82 -12.70
CA LEU A 2 -30.06 -14.48 -13.19
C LEU A 2 -28.74 -14.05 -12.56
N THR A 3 -27.73 -13.74 -13.38
CA THR A 3 -26.53 -13.05 -12.91
C THR A 3 -26.95 -11.69 -12.33
N PRO A 4 -26.50 -11.32 -11.11
CA PRO A 4 -26.85 -10.02 -10.55
C PRO A 4 -26.31 -8.90 -11.44
N ALA A 5 -27.08 -7.81 -11.57
CA ALA A 5 -26.67 -6.63 -12.33
C ALA A 5 -25.37 -6.03 -11.73
N PRO A 6 -24.47 -5.48 -12.57
CA PRO A 6 -23.22 -4.91 -12.10
C PRO A 6 -23.48 -3.72 -11.18
N ARG A 7 -22.76 -3.67 -10.05
CA ARG A 7 -22.83 -2.52 -9.13
C ARG A 7 -22.16 -1.30 -9.76
N PRO A 8 -22.71 -0.08 -9.60
CA PRO A 8 -22.08 1.12 -10.12
C PRO A 8 -20.74 1.37 -9.42
N LEU A 9 -19.76 1.89 -10.17
CA LEU A 9 -18.49 2.33 -9.61
C LEU A 9 -18.70 3.58 -8.78
N VAL A 10 -18.37 3.51 -7.48
CA VAL A 10 -18.45 4.64 -6.56
C VAL A 10 -17.04 4.93 -6.04
N ILE A 11 -16.57 6.17 -6.24
CA ILE A 11 -15.24 6.61 -5.79
C ILE A 11 -15.42 7.46 -4.53
N GLN A 12 -14.70 7.10 -3.47
CA GLN A 12 -14.63 7.89 -2.24
C GLN A 12 -13.22 8.43 -2.03
N ILE A 13 -13.11 9.75 -1.91
CA ILE A 13 -11.84 10.43 -1.61
C ILE A 13 -11.84 10.83 -0.13
N SER A 14 -10.73 10.62 0.56
CA SER A 14 -10.56 11.01 1.97
C SER A 14 -9.19 11.62 2.20
N HIS A 15 -9.11 12.53 3.16
CA HIS A 15 -7.84 13.13 3.54
C HIS A 15 -6.89 12.09 4.16
N CYS A 16 -5.60 12.15 3.82
CA CYS A 16 -4.60 11.16 4.22
C CYS A 16 -4.55 10.95 5.75
N GLY A 17 -4.64 12.03 6.53
CA GLY A 17 -4.59 11.98 8.01
C GLY A 17 -5.70 11.17 8.68
N ILE A 18 -6.82 10.92 7.99
CA ILE A 18 -7.96 10.13 8.52
C ILE A 18 -8.23 8.88 7.69
N TYR A 19 -7.43 8.62 6.65
CA TYR A 19 -7.72 7.61 5.65
C TYR A 19 -7.69 6.20 6.26
N TYR A 20 -6.64 5.89 7.02
CA TYR A 20 -6.48 4.56 7.61
C TYR A 20 -7.51 4.27 8.68
N ASP A 21 -7.90 5.26 9.49
CA ASP A 21 -8.95 5.08 10.48
C ASP A 21 -10.28 4.71 9.82
N LYS A 22 -10.61 5.36 8.70
CA LYS A 22 -11.79 5.02 7.90
C LYS A 22 -11.73 3.60 7.33
N VAL A 23 -10.57 3.18 6.81
CA VAL A 23 -10.40 1.82 6.27
C VAL A 23 -10.55 0.79 7.39
N THR A 24 -9.85 0.96 8.51
CA THR A 24 -9.89 0.04 9.66
C THR A 24 -11.30 -0.05 10.24
N LEU A 25 -11.98 1.07 10.47
CA LEU A 25 -13.37 1.08 10.95
C LEU A 25 -14.32 0.43 9.95
N GLY A 26 -14.12 0.68 8.65
CA GLY A 26 -14.90 0.04 7.58
C GLY A 26 -14.78 -1.49 7.63
N LEU A 27 -13.57 -2.00 7.77
CA LEU A 27 -13.29 -3.43 7.90
C LEU A 27 -13.92 -4.03 9.16
N ALA A 28 -13.76 -3.36 10.31
CA ALA A 28 -14.34 -3.81 11.58
C ALA A 28 -15.88 -3.88 11.58
N HIS A 29 -16.54 -3.02 10.79
CA HIS A 29 -18.00 -2.95 10.71
C HIS A 29 -18.60 -3.59 9.45
N GLY A 30 -17.78 -4.25 8.62
CA GLY A 30 -18.24 -4.87 7.36
C GLY A 30 -18.79 -3.87 6.34
N LYS A 31 -18.36 -2.60 6.41
CA LYS A 31 -18.76 -1.50 5.51
C LYS A 31 -17.55 -0.93 4.76
N ASN A 32 -16.53 -1.75 4.53
CA ASN A 32 -15.35 -1.35 3.76
C ASN A 32 -15.68 -1.17 2.28
N ALA A 33 -14.85 -0.39 1.60
CA ALA A 33 -14.85 -0.36 0.14
C ALA A 33 -14.45 -1.74 -0.40
N ASP A 34 -14.99 -2.09 -1.57
CA ASP A 34 -14.61 -3.32 -2.28
C ASP A 34 -13.13 -3.33 -2.68
N VAL A 35 -12.61 -2.15 -3.01
CA VAL A 35 -11.21 -1.90 -3.38
C VAL A 35 -10.75 -0.63 -2.68
N PHE A 36 -9.56 -0.68 -2.09
CA PHE A 36 -8.94 0.47 -1.44
C PHE A 36 -7.43 0.46 -1.63
N ILE A 37 -6.79 1.61 -1.40
CA ILE A 37 -5.34 1.77 -1.50
C ILE A 37 -4.72 1.45 -0.13
N LEU A 38 -3.69 0.62 -0.11
CA LEU A 38 -2.95 0.27 1.09
C LEU A 38 -1.45 0.49 0.86
N ARG A 39 -0.73 0.97 1.87
CA ARG A 39 0.73 1.04 1.80
C ARG A 39 1.29 -0.37 2.04
N THR A 40 2.33 -0.72 1.29
CA THR A 40 2.92 -2.05 1.30
C THR A 40 3.47 -2.48 2.66
N ASP A 41 3.90 -1.56 3.52
CA ASP A 41 4.36 -1.85 4.88
C ASP A 41 3.22 -2.26 5.84
N ARG A 42 1.95 -1.99 5.49
CA ARG A 42 0.78 -2.42 6.26
C ARG A 42 0.12 -3.68 5.70
N LEU A 43 0.49 -4.10 4.49
CA LEU A 43 -0.12 -5.25 3.84
C LEU A 43 -0.03 -6.54 4.67
N PRO A 44 1.11 -6.88 5.31
CA PRO A 44 1.21 -8.09 6.13
C PRO A 44 0.19 -8.16 7.27
N GLU A 45 0.00 -7.04 7.99
CA GLU A 45 -0.94 -6.94 9.11
C GLU A 45 -2.38 -7.20 8.65
N TYR A 46 -2.77 -6.62 7.52
CA TYR A 46 -4.11 -6.76 6.97
C TYR A 46 -4.34 -8.15 6.35
N ALA A 47 -3.31 -8.75 5.76
CA ALA A 47 -3.38 -10.10 5.20
C ALA A 47 -3.45 -11.17 6.30
N ASP A 48 -2.71 -11.00 7.40
CA ASP A 48 -2.79 -11.91 8.56
C ASP A 48 -4.10 -11.76 9.35
N GLY A 49 -4.65 -10.54 9.41
CA GLY A 49 -5.95 -10.29 10.04
C GLY A 49 -7.16 -10.72 9.21
N GLU A 50 -6.95 -11.47 8.11
CA GLU A 50 -7.99 -11.91 7.16
C GLU A 50 -8.84 -10.75 6.59
N ALA A 51 -8.31 -9.53 6.62
CA ALA A 51 -8.97 -8.34 6.11
C ALA A 51 -8.79 -8.17 4.59
N LEU A 52 -7.88 -8.94 3.98
CA LEU A 52 -7.61 -8.96 2.55
C LEU A 52 -7.86 -10.35 1.96
N ASN A 53 -8.48 -10.38 0.78
CA ASN A 53 -8.59 -11.59 -0.02
C ASN A 53 -7.31 -11.80 -0.84
N CYS A 54 -6.93 -13.06 -1.01
CA CYS A 54 -5.94 -13.42 -2.03
C CYS A 54 -6.49 -13.08 -3.43
N ILE A 55 -5.66 -12.50 -4.29
CA ILE A 55 -6.04 -12.05 -5.62
C ILE A 55 -5.31 -12.80 -6.75
N ASP A 56 -4.66 -13.93 -6.45
CA ASP A 56 -3.94 -14.73 -7.47
C ASP A 56 -4.82 -15.09 -8.68
N ASP A 57 -6.10 -15.42 -8.44
CA ASP A 57 -7.07 -15.72 -9.49
C ASP A 57 -7.36 -14.48 -10.37
N LEU A 58 -7.46 -13.29 -9.76
CA LEU A 58 -7.70 -12.04 -10.47
C LEU A 58 -6.46 -11.60 -11.26
N VAL A 59 -5.27 -11.81 -10.72
CA VAL A 59 -4.00 -11.59 -11.42
C VAL A 59 -3.94 -12.45 -12.68
N THR A 60 -4.26 -13.74 -12.54
CA THR A 60 -4.29 -14.69 -13.65
C THR A 60 -5.35 -14.32 -14.68
N ALA A 61 -6.58 -14.04 -14.25
CA ALA A 61 -7.70 -13.67 -15.13
C ALA A 61 -7.45 -12.33 -15.85
N GLY A 62 -6.77 -11.40 -15.21
CA GLY A 62 -6.36 -10.11 -15.78
C GLY A 62 -5.14 -10.20 -16.70
N GLY A 63 -4.49 -11.36 -16.81
CA GLY A 63 -3.29 -11.54 -17.63
C GLY A 63 -2.07 -10.77 -17.12
N LEU A 64 -2.07 -10.34 -15.86
CA LEU A 64 -0.99 -9.54 -15.28
C LEU A 64 0.25 -10.41 -15.06
N GLN A 65 1.40 -9.98 -15.58
CA GLN A 65 2.65 -10.72 -15.41
C GLN A 65 3.59 -9.98 -14.43
N PRO A 66 4.28 -10.70 -13.53
CA PRO A 66 5.25 -10.07 -12.61
C PRO A 66 6.32 -9.22 -13.29
N LYS A 67 6.68 -9.57 -14.53
CA LYS A 67 7.67 -8.85 -15.36
C LYS A 67 7.21 -7.45 -15.80
N ASP A 68 5.91 -7.18 -15.74
CA ASP A 68 5.33 -5.88 -16.11
C ASP A 68 5.50 -4.86 -14.97
N PHE A 69 5.92 -5.32 -13.79
CA PHE A 69 6.11 -4.52 -12.59
C PHE A 69 7.57 -4.50 -12.15
N MET A 70 7.94 -3.44 -11.42
CA MET A 70 9.23 -3.40 -10.75
C MET A 70 9.33 -4.57 -9.75
N PRO A 71 10.40 -5.41 -9.79
CA PRO A 71 10.47 -6.63 -8.99
C PRO A 71 10.24 -6.42 -7.49
N ARG A 72 10.77 -5.31 -6.95
CA ARG A 72 10.58 -4.92 -5.54
C ARG A 72 9.13 -4.57 -5.22
N ALA A 73 8.45 -3.85 -6.12
CA ALA A 73 7.06 -3.45 -5.92
C ALA A 73 6.13 -4.67 -5.98
N TRP A 74 6.35 -5.57 -6.95
CA TRP A 74 5.60 -6.82 -7.06
C TRP A 74 5.77 -7.69 -5.82
N SER A 75 7.02 -7.85 -5.37
CA SER A 75 7.33 -8.66 -4.17
C SER A 75 6.73 -8.06 -2.90
N ALA A 76 6.71 -6.73 -2.77
CA ALA A 76 6.13 -6.05 -1.61
C ALA A 76 4.60 -6.17 -1.53
N ALA A 77 3.94 -6.55 -2.62
CA ALA A 77 2.51 -6.82 -2.67
C ALA A 77 2.15 -8.31 -2.44
N ARG A 78 3.16 -9.14 -2.11
CA ARG A 78 3.01 -10.56 -1.81
C ARG A 78 3.13 -10.81 -0.32
N TRP A 79 2.29 -11.72 0.17
CA TRP A 79 2.35 -12.20 1.55
C TRP A 79 2.22 -13.72 1.56
N LYS A 80 3.10 -14.41 2.32
CA LYS A 80 3.12 -15.89 2.44
C LYS A 80 3.04 -16.64 1.09
N GLY A 81 3.64 -16.09 0.04
CA GLY A 81 3.66 -16.71 -1.30
C GLY A 81 2.47 -16.39 -2.20
N HIS A 82 1.51 -15.59 -1.73
CA HIS A 82 0.31 -15.23 -2.47
C HIS A 82 0.26 -13.73 -2.79
N GLN A 83 -0.39 -13.36 -3.89
CA GLN A 83 -0.63 -11.96 -4.23
C GLN A 83 -1.85 -11.44 -3.48
N TYR A 84 -1.70 -10.31 -2.79
CA TYR A 84 -2.82 -9.65 -2.06
C TYR A 84 -3.11 -8.23 -2.56
N ALA A 85 -2.21 -7.64 -3.34
CA ALA A 85 -2.41 -6.31 -3.94
C ALA A 85 -1.74 -6.20 -5.30
N ILE A 86 -2.13 -5.19 -6.09
CA ILE A 86 -1.45 -4.80 -7.32
C ILE A 86 -0.68 -3.50 -7.05
N PRO A 87 0.62 -3.40 -7.41
CA PRO A 87 1.36 -2.16 -7.23
C PRO A 87 0.73 -1.01 -8.02
N LEU A 88 0.42 0.10 -7.34
CA LEU A 88 -0.18 1.30 -7.95
C LEU A 88 0.88 2.38 -8.23
N ASP A 89 1.68 2.70 -7.22
CA ASP A 89 2.73 3.71 -7.31
C ASP A 89 3.99 3.26 -6.55
N CYS A 90 5.11 3.94 -6.83
CA CYS A 90 6.36 3.77 -6.12
C CYS A 90 6.94 5.16 -5.85
N HIS A 91 6.96 5.54 -4.58
CA HIS A 91 7.59 6.79 -4.14
C HIS A 91 9.01 6.47 -3.65
N PRO A 92 10.07 7.02 -4.28
CA PRO A 92 11.41 6.88 -3.72
C PRO A 92 11.43 7.58 -2.36
N ILE A 93 11.83 6.85 -1.31
CA ILE A 93 12.14 7.47 -0.03
C ILE A 93 13.38 8.36 -0.24
N CYS A 94 13.18 9.66 -0.47
CA CYS A 94 14.18 10.66 -0.15
C CYS A 94 13.72 11.30 1.16
N ARG A 95 14.03 10.65 2.29
CA ARG A 95 14.00 11.33 3.59
C ARG A 95 15.42 11.84 3.88
N VAL A 96 15.79 12.96 3.27
CA VAL A 96 16.78 13.88 3.83
C VAL A 96 16.00 15.11 4.28
N ALA A 97 15.63 15.13 5.55
CA ALA A 97 15.21 16.36 6.21
C ALA A 97 16.45 16.95 6.89
N GLY A 98 17.24 17.70 6.13
CA GLY A 98 18.25 18.60 6.68
C GLY A 98 17.69 20.01 6.66
N TYR A 99 17.37 20.58 7.82
CA TYR A 99 17.27 22.02 7.97
C TYR A 99 18.65 22.51 8.42
N LEU A 100 19.41 23.10 7.51
CA LEU A 100 20.60 23.88 7.87
C LEU A 100 20.15 25.32 8.10
N ASN A 101 20.12 25.73 9.37
CA ASN A 101 20.16 27.15 9.70
C ASN A 101 21.60 27.63 9.47
N GLU A 102 21.79 28.65 8.64
CA GLU A 102 23.12 29.18 8.30
C GLU A 102 23.83 29.88 9.48
N GLY A 103 23.23 29.86 10.69
CA GLY A 103 23.80 30.42 11.92
C GLY A 103 24.58 29.45 12.83
N ALA A 104 24.69 28.16 12.51
CA ALA A 104 25.38 27.19 13.38
C ALA A 104 26.70 26.69 12.76
N GLN A 105 27.69 27.57 12.67
CA GLN A 105 29.09 27.14 12.54
C GLN A 105 29.69 26.94 13.94
N SER A 106 29.88 25.68 14.33
CA SER A 106 31.05 25.30 15.13
C SER A 106 31.51 23.90 14.72
N PHE A 107 32.55 23.91 13.90
CA PHE A 107 33.34 22.74 13.55
C PHE A 107 34.17 22.35 14.77
N SER A 108 33.96 21.17 15.34
CA SER A 108 34.95 20.51 16.19
C SER A 108 35.03 19.04 15.79
N GLY A 109 36.05 18.71 15.01
CA GLY A 109 36.31 17.35 14.59
C GLY A 109 36.69 16.44 15.75
N THR A 110 36.54 15.13 15.56
CA THR A 110 37.66 14.19 15.62
C THR A 110 37.27 12.97 14.78
N SER A 111 38.11 12.67 13.79
CA SER A 111 38.18 11.41 13.06
C SER A 111 38.59 10.28 14.00
N HIS A 112 38.06 9.06 13.83
CA HIS A 112 38.86 7.83 13.91
C HIS A 112 38.18 6.65 13.19
N LYS A 113 38.87 6.24 12.12
CA LYS A 113 38.99 4.91 11.45
C LYS A 113 37.74 4.12 11.10
#